data_AF-A0A9P8FM52-F1
#
_entry.id   AF-A0A9P8FM52-F1
#
_cell.length_a   1.000
_cell.length_b   1.000
_cell.length_c   1.000
_cell.angle_alpha   90.00
_cell.angle_beta   90.00
_cell.angle_gamma   90.00
#
_symmetry.space_group_name_H-M   'P 1'
#
loop_
_entity.id
_entity.type
_entity.pdbx_description
1 polymer ?
#
loop_
_entity_poly.entity_id
_entity_poly.type
_entity_poly.pdbx_seq_one_letter_code
_entity_poly.pdbx_strand_id
1 'polypeptide(L)'
;MPPKKVGQRVDRESSIEKTEEYEDFLKELAAYHEKRGTTMENEPKVETQHIDLLKLYKRVIAEGGYDLVSDTKKKPLMWRKIADELLPGIKNLAGAAFLVKRAYYYNLVAYEISTHWGKEPPPKEVVEDVTAKGGDVMSRTLDNYPNSAVKEKSMANGHSSDNEDTAKDHHDDGEPGSVRSTRGLRQAPPQRVLFQPDTSAPRQTRNQGQHTSQTPASPSPAYANTTPMTLATYEPQQLLPLTLKPVTTPANNAEYYRLKRKQEQEAQASQVAKKHRGLMLPGTGFIGPNIYVRAQLALQSGLPDEEEYALHHLVKISHERGDKYRFDQFAGLAEALVNKLLQVTSLFYDLEWNISYDESSGPRTLDAINGTPDLLQKLQSAVPLDTAHSVETTEFRQALGRITEAGLVIRNMVMLDENAQYIAKLPLLRDYFCIVLNLQPHPALVELQYYALETIEQLTKHYDLDATDLLYETLLAQLESNDRGRIVTSLRAIARLGMTYEENKRLELVPLEIVQKLPDWMMLPDEELRSACLDFLFQYTSIADNVETLALDADVQNL
;
A
#
# COMPACT_ATOMS: atom_id res chain seq x y z
N MET A 1 -18.35 0.31 -55.93
CA MET A 1 -17.54 1.08 -54.96
C MET A 1 -16.48 1.89 -55.71
N PRO A 2 -16.55 3.22 -55.71
CA PRO A 2 -15.40 4.07 -55.97
C PRO A 2 -14.85 4.68 -54.65
N PRO A 3 -13.55 5.00 -54.58
CA PRO A 3 -12.89 5.42 -53.35
C PRO A 3 -13.18 6.89 -53.00
N LYS A 4 -13.40 7.15 -51.70
CA LYS A 4 -13.59 8.49 -51.12
C LYS A 4 -12.27 9.28 -51.15
N LYS A 5 -12.32 10.46 -51.77
CA LYS A 5 -11.28 11.50 -51.69
C LYS A 5 -11.10 11.96 -50.24
N VAL A 6 -9.87 11.88 -49.74
CA VAL A 6 -9.45 12.45 -48.45
C VAL A 6 -9.32 13.96 -48.64
N GLY A 7 -10.05 14.73 -47.83
CA GLY A 7 -9.99 16.19 -47.82
C GLY A 7 -8.68 16.68 -47.22
N GLN A 8 -7.97 17.51 -47.98
CA GLN A 8 -6.77 18.24 -47.60
C GLN A 8 -7.15 19.26 -46.51
N ARG A 9 -6.57 19.14 -45.30
CA ARG A 9 -6.67 20.18 -44.26
C ARG A 9 -5.65 21.26 -44.59
N VAL A 10 -6.11 22.51 -44.59
CA VAL A 10 -5.31 23.73 -44.75
C VAL A 10 -4.70 24.04 -43.39
N ASP A 11 -3.38 23.93 -43.27
CA ASP A 11 -2.64 24.32 -42.07
C ASP A 11 -2.57 25.85 -41.97
N ARG A 12 -3.00 26.39 -40.83
CA ARG A 12 -2.91 27.82 -40.51
C ARG A 12 -1.46 28.16 -40.14
N GLU A 13 -1.00 29.31 -40.65
CA GLU A 13 0.37 29.84 -40.60
C GLU A 13 1.08 29.68 -39.26
N SER A 14 2.26 29.05 -39.29
CA SER A 14 3.20 28.87 -38.18
C SER A 14 3.71 30.22 -37.70
N SER A 15 3.52 30.56 -36.42
CA SER A 15 4.03 31.80 -35.78
C SER A 15 5.56 31.83 -35.58
N ILE A 16 6.31 31.03 -36.34
CA ILE A 16 7.76 30.82 -36.19
C ILE A 16 8.47 31.60 -37.29
N GLU A 17 9.47 32.40 -36.91
CA GLU A 17 10.39 33.04 -37.85
C GLU A 17 11.26 31.95 -38.49
N LYS A 18 10.95 31.57 -39.73
CA LYS A 18 11.74 30.62 -40.52
C LYS A 18 13.02 31.28 -41.01
N THR A 19 14.01 31.39 -40.13
CA THR A 19 15.37 31.82 -40.49
C THR A 19 16.10 30.67 -41.20
N GLU A 20 17.03 30.96 -42.10
CA GLU A 20 17.84 29.94 -42.79
C GLU A 20 18.56 29.00 -41.79
N GLU A 21 19.03 29.56 -40.66
CA GLU A 21 19.60 28.78 -39.54
C GLU A 21 18.63 27.77 -38.92
N TYR A 22 17.34 28.08 -38.89
CA TYR A 22 16.30 27.19 -38.34
C TYR A 22 16.01 26.03 -39.28
N GLU A 23 15.92 26.32 -40.58
CA GLU A 23 15.67 25.28 -41.59
C GLU A 23 16.85 24.32 -41.71
N ASP A 24 18.09 24.81 -41.63
CA ASP A 24 19.28 23.97 -41.66
C ASP A 24 19.42 23.12 -40.39
N PHE A 25 19.10 23.69 -39.22
CA PHE A 25 19.02 22.94 -37.96
C PHE A 25 17.98 21.82 -38.02
N LEU A 26 16.79 22.10 -38.55
CA LEU A 26 15.75 21.06 -38.70
C LEU A 26 16.14 19.97 -39.69
N LYS A 27 16.85 20.30 -40.78
CA LYS A 27 17.38 19.29 -41.73
C LYS A 27 18.42 18.40 -41.06
N GLU A 28 19.33 18.99 -40.28
CA GLU A 28 20.35 18.24 -39.55
C GLU A 28 19.71 17.32 -38.48
N LEU A 29 18.74 17.85 -37.73
CA LEU A 29 17.98 17.10 -36.74
C LEU A 29 17.17 15.96 -37.38
N ALA A 30 16.55 16.20 -38.54
CA ALA A 30 15.82 15.17 -39.29
C ALA A 30 16.75 14.03 -39.76
N ALA A 31 17.92 14.37 -40.31
CA ALA A 31 18.91 13.39 -40.71
C ALA A 31 19.45 12.60 -39.50
N TYR A 32 19.52 13.22 -38.33
CA TYR A 32 19.91 12.56 -37.08
C TYR A 32 18.85 11.56 -36.60
N HIS A 33 17.57 11.95 -36.57
CA HIS A 33 16.48 11.07 -36.17
C HIS A 33 16.24 9.92 -37.16
N GLU A 34 16.47 10.13 -38.46
CA GLU A 34 16.43 9.09 -39.50
C GLU A 34 17.52 8.03 -39.29
N LYS A 35 18.75 8.46 -38.95
CA LYS A 35 19.85 7.54 -38.61
C LYS A 35 19.59 6.73 -37.34
N ARG A 36 18.91 7.33 -36.35
CA ARG A 36 18.59 6.68 -35.07
C ARG A 36 17.31 5.82 -35.11
N GLY A 37 16.46 6.00 -36.14
CA GLY A 37 15.23 5.24 -36.34
C GLY A 37 14.05 5.74 -35.48
N THR A 38 13.94 7.05 -35.30
CA THR A 38 13.08 7.69 -34.29
C THR A 38 12.13 8.70 -34.94
N THR A 39 10.92 8.91 -34.40
CA THR A 39 9.92 9.81 -35.00
C THR A 39 10.07 11.23 -34.46
N MET A 40 10.43 12.19 -35.32
CA MET A 40 10.48 13.61 -34.95
C MET A 40 9.10 14.27 -35.02
N GLU A 41 8.74 15.04 -34.00
CA GLU A 41 7.64 16.02 -34.09
C GLU A 41 8.20 17.40 -34.44
N ASN A 42 8.10 17.81 -35.71
CA ASN A 42 8.74 19.04 -36.23
C ASN A 42 8.24 20.33 -35.55
N GLU A 43 7.02 20.33 -34.98
CA GLU A 43 6.42 21.50 -34.34
C GLU A 43 5.51 21.08 -33.16
N PRO A 44 6.09 20.75 -32.00
CA PRO A 44 5.29 20.38 -30.84
C PRO A 44 4.46 21.58 -30.37
N LYS A 45 3.16 21.34 -30.20
CA LYS A 45 2.18 22.39 -29.90
C LYS A 45 1.83 22.41 -28.42
N VAL A 46 1.94 23.58 -27.80
CA VAL A 46 1.46 23.83 -26.43
C VAL A 46 0.26 24.75 -26.50
N GLU A 47 -0.91 24.21 -26.19
CA GLU A 47 -2.21 24.89 -26.31
C GLU A 47 -2.46 25.47 -27.72
N THR A 48 -2.15 26.75 -27.94
CA THR A 48 -2.36 27.48 -29.21
C THR A 48 -1.06 28.00 -29.83
N GLN A 49 0.09 27.83 -29.17
CA GLN A 49 1.39 28.33 -29.63
C GLN A 49 2.31 27.15 -30.01
N HIS A 50 3.14 27.35 -31.04
CA HIS A 50 4.13 26.36 -31.49
C HIS A 50 5.47 26.62 -30.79
N ILE A 51 6.15 25.56 -30.35
CA ILE A 51 7.47 25.65 -29.73
C ILE A 51 8.53 25.78 -30.82
N ASP A 52 9.36 26.83 -30.73
CA ASP A 52 10.57 26.96 -31.54
C ASP A 52 11.69 26.08 -30.95
N LEU A 53 12.02 24.98 -31.65
CA LEU A 53 13.00 24.00 -31.22
C LEU A 53 14.43 24.57 -31.17
N LEU A 54 14.79 25.51 -32.04
CA LEU A 54 16.13 26.10 -32.07
C LEU A 54 16.33 27.05 -30.90
N LYS A 55 15.33 27.91 -30.62
CA LYS A 55 15.38 28.82 -29.45
C LYS A 55 15.40 28.01 -28.16
N LEU A 56 14.62 26.94 -28.08
CA LEU A 56 14.62 26.03 -26.94
C LEU A 56 15.99 25.34 -26.76
N TYR A 57 16.59 24.83 -27.85
CA TYR A 57 17.91 24.21 -27.84
C TYR A 57 19.01 25.16 -27.34
N LYS A 58 19.11 26.36 -27.93
CA LYS A 58 20.10 27.39 -27.52
C LYS A 58 19.91 27.78 -26.05
N ARG A 59 18.66 27.91 -25.57
CA ARG A 59 18.36 28.33 -24.21
C ARG A 59 18.70 27.26 -23.16
N VAL A 60 18.41 25.99 -23.44
CA VAL A 60 18.73 24.87 -22.54
C VAL A 60 20.24 24.66 -22.45
N ILE A 61 20.97 24.78 -23.57
CA ILE A 61 22.45 24.72 -23.56
C ILE A 61 23.05 25.85 -22.73
N ALA A 62 22.54 27.08 -22.87
CA ALA A 62 23.00 28.22 -22.07
C ALA A 62 22.81 28.00 -20.56
N GLU A 63 21.84 27.16 -20.16
CA GLU A 63 21.58 26.81 -18.77
C GLU A 63 22.36 25.59 -18.27
N GLY A 64 23.22 25.00 -19.08
CA GLY A 64 24.05 23.84 -18.75
C GLY A 64 23.45 22.48 -19.12
N GLY A 65 22.44 22.49 -19.99
CA GLY A 65 21.85 21.30 -20.62
C GLY A 65 20.74 20.61 -19.84
N TYR A 66 20.17 19.55 -20.43
CA TYR A 66 18.96 18.89 -19.91
C TYR A 66 19.05 18.46 -18.44
N ASP A 67 20.14 17.80 -18.05
CA ASP A 67 20.29 17.21 -16.72
C ASP A 67 20.32 18.29 -15.63
N LEU A 68 20.99 19.42 -15.89
CA LEU A 68 21.07 20.53 -14.94
C LEU A 68 19.76 21.33 -14.86
N VAL A 69 19.03 21.44 -15.97
CA VAL A 69 17.71 22.11 -16.01
C VAL A 69 16.63 21.23 -15.36
N SER A 70 16.78 19.91 -15.41
CA SER A 70 15.86 18.93 -14.80
C SER A 70 16.16 18.63 -13.33
N ASP A 71 17.34 18.98 -12.82
CA ASP A 71 17.68 18.83 -11.40
C ASP A 71 16.97 19.89 -10.53
N THR A 72 15.85 19.47 -9.93
CA THR A 72 15.05 20.29 -9.01
C THR A 72 15.80 20.76 -7.76
N LYS A 73 16.90 20.08 -7.36
CA LYS A 73 17.70 20.45 -6.19
C LYS A 73 18.66 21.60 -6.51
N LYS A 74 19.29 21.58 -7.68
CA LYS A 74 20.26 22.61 -8.10
C LYS A 74 19.58 23.83 -8.70
N LYS A 75 18.53 23.65 -9.50
CA LYS A 75 17.81 24.77 -10.12
C LYS A 75 16.28 24.56 -10.05
N PRO A 76 15.62 24.98 -8.95
CA PRO A 76 14.18 24.78 -8.81
C PRO A 76 13.39 25.58 -9.85
N LEU A 77 12.40 24.92 -10.47
CA LEU A 77 11.41 25.51 -11.39
C LEU A 77 11.97 26.10 -12.70
N MET A 78 13.15 25.70 -13.17
CA MET A 78 13.72 26.23 -14.41
C MET A 78 12.89 25.96 -15.66
N TRP A 79 12.30 24.76 -15.77
CA TRP A 79 11.36 24.46 -16.87
C TRP A 79 10.16 25.42 -16.92
N ARG A 80 9.74 26.00 -15.77
CA ARG A 80 8.70 27.04 -15.74
C ARG A 80 9.22 28.38 -16.25
N LYS A 81 10.45 28.76 -15.92
CA LYS A 81 11.07 30.00 -16.43
C LYS A 81 11.30 29.94 -17.94
N ILE A 82 11.80 28.81 -18.44
CA ILE A 82 12.00 28.58 -19.88
C ILE A 82 10.65 28.61 -20.62
N ALA A 83 9.60 28.01 -20.04
CA ALA A 83 8.26 28.05 -20.62
C ALA A 83 7.64 29.46 -20.61
N ASP A 84 7.89 30.26 -19.57
CA ASP A 84 7.39 31.66 -19.47
C ASP A 84 8.07 32.57 -20.50
N GLU A 85 9.38 32.40 -20.70
CA GLU A 85 10.16 33.16 -21.70
C GLU A 85 9.79 32.78 -23.15
N LEU A 86 9.58 31.48 -23.41
CA LEU A 86 9.30 30.98 -24.76
C LEU A 86 7.83 31.19 -25.16
N LEU A 87 6.92 31.17 -24.19
CA LEU A 87 5.47 31.22 -24.42
C LEU A 87 4.80 32.28 -23.52
N PRO A 88 5.01 33.58 -23.80
CA PRO A 88 4.46 34.65 -22.98
C PRO A 88 2.92 34.66 -23.01
N GLY A 89 2.30 34.72 -21.84
CA GLY A 89 0.84 34.86 -21.67
C GLY A 89 0.03 33.58 -21.50
N ILE A 90 0.68 32.42 -21.30
CA ILE A 90 -0.01 31.15 -21.02
C ILE A 90 -0.64 31.14 -19.61
N LYS A 91 -1.90 30.67 -19.53
CA LYS A 91 -2.65 30.59 -18.25
C LYS A 91 -2.18 29.48 -17.33
N ASN A 92 -1.72 28.35 -17.88
CA ASN A 92 -1.24 27.20 -17.11
C ASN A 92 0.27 26.96 -17.31
N LEU A 93 1.09 27.76 -16.62
CA LEU A 93 2.55 27.68 -16.70
C LEU A 93 3.11 26.31 -16.24
N ALA A 94 2.45 25.65 -15.29
CA ALA A 94 2.89 24.34 -14.80
C ALA A 94 2.68 23.23 -15.85
N GLY A 95 1.53 23.25 -16.54
CA GLY A 95 1.26 22.33 -17.64
C GLY A 95 2.15 22.60 -18.86
N ALA A 96 2.37 23.87 -19.21
CA ALA A 96 3.25 24.26 -20.31
C ALA A 96 4.70 23.82 -20.07
N ALA A 97 5.22 24.00 -18.84
CA ALA A 97 6.57 23.55 -18.48
C ALA A 97 6.77 22.05 -18.66
N PHE A 98 5.75 21.24 -18.34
CA PHE A 98 5.80 19.80 -18.57
C PHE A 98 5.82 19.43 -20.06
N LEU A 99 5.02 20.11 -20.87
CA LEU A 99 4.98 19.88 -22.32
C LEU A 99 6.27 20.34 -23.01
N VAL A 100 6.85 21.47 -22.60
CA VAL A 100 8.15 21.95 -23.10
C VAL A 100 9.25 20.96 -22.72
N LYS A 101 9.26 20.46 -21.48
CA LYS A 101 10.20 19.41 -21.04
C LYS A 101 10.05 18.15 -21.89
N ARG A 102 8.82 17.73 -22.17
CA ARG A 102 8.52 16.54 -22.98
C ARG A 102 8.99 16.71 -24.42
N ALA A 103 8.72 17.85 -25.04
CA ALA A 103 9.17 18.18 -26.40
C ALA A 103 10.69 18.15 -26.50
N TYR A 104 11.39 18.71 -25.52
CA TYR A 104 12.85 18.66 -25.46
C TYR A 104 13.38 17.23 -25.30
N TYR A 105 12.74 16.45 -24.42
CA TYR A 105 13.15 15.08 -24.11
C TYR A 105 13.13 14.15 -25.34
N TYR A 106 12.06 14.18 -26.13
CA TYR A 106 11.92 13.30 -27.29
C TYR A 106 12.68 13.79 -28.52
N ASN A 107 12.76 15.12 -28.73
CA ASN A 107 13.32 15.66 -29.97
C ASN A 107 14.78 16.12 -29.85
N LEU A 108 15.26 16.54 -28.68
CA LEU A 108 16.52 17.29 -28.58
C LEU A 108 17.57 16.68 -27.65
N VAL A 109 17.20 15.90 -26.63
CA VAL A 109 18.18 15.38 -25.63
C VAL A 109 19.25 14.49 -26.25
N ALA A 110 18.88 13.60 -27.17
CA ALA A 110 19.86 12.72 -27.79
C ALA A 110 20.81 13.46 -28.74
N TYR A 111 20.27 14.44 -29.48
CA TYR A 111 21.05 15.31 -30.35
C TYR A 111 22.00 16.20 -29.53
N GLU A 112 21.56 16.72 -28.38
CA GLU A 112 22.40 17.45 -27.43
C GLU A 112 23.59 16.60 -26.96
N ILE A 113 23.34 15.33 -26.61
CA ILE A 113 24.38 14.41 -26.13
C ILE A 113 25.43 14.11 -27.18
N SER A 114 25.02 13.86 -28.43
CA SER A 114 25.96 13.57 -29.50
C SER A 114 26.72 14.80 -30.00
N THR A 115 26.04 15.94 -30.13
CA THR A 115 26.58 17.10 -30.85
C THR A 115 27.32 18.06 -29.91
N HIS A 116 26.78 18.31 -28.71
CA HIS A 116 27.36 19.26 -27.77
C HIS A 116 28.35 18.60 -26.79
N TRP A 117 28.08 17.36 -26.35
CA TRP A 117 28.97 16.65 -25.41
C TRP A 117 29.87 15.59 -26.04
N GLY A 118 29.67 15.26 -27.33
CA GLY A 118 30.51 14.30 -28.06
C GLY A 118 30.49 12.89 -27.49
N LYS A 119 29.46 12.53 -26.71
CA LYS A 119 29.31 11.20 -26.11
C LYS A 119 28.33 10.37 -26.91
N GLU A 120 28.49 9.04 -26.85
CA GLU A 120 27.53 8.13 -27.45
C GLU A 120 26.20 8.23 -26.68
N PRO A 121 25.09 8.62 -27.35
CA PRO A 121 23.81 8.75 -26.69
C PRO A 121 23.30 7.36 -26.27
N PRO A 122 22.62 7.23 -25.11
CA PRO A 122 22.11 5.94 -24.66
C PRO A 122 21.17 5.30 -25.69
N PRO A 123 20.99 3.96 -25.68
CA PRO A 123 20.16 3.25 -26.64
C PRO A 123 18.71 3.78 -26.69
N LYS A 124 18.09 3.73 -27.86
CA LYS A 124 16.71 4.20 -28.10
C LYS A 124 15.70 3.66 -27.08
N GLU A 125 15.89 2.41 -26.66
CA GLU A 125 15.02 1.68 -25.74
C GLU A 125 15.00 2.26 -24.31
N VAL A 126 16.03 3.05 -23.94
CA VAL A 126 16.19 3.59 -22.58
C VAL A 126 15.79 5.08 -22.49
N VAL A 127 15.85 5.79 -23.62
CA VAL A 127 15.55 7.23 -23.67
C VAL A 127 14.18 7.48 -24.25
N GLU A 128 13.81 6.85 -25.37
CA GLU A 128 12.60 7.21 -26.10
C GLU A 128 11.40 6.32 -25.76
N ASP A 129 11.62 5.06 -25.38
CA ASP A 129 10.54 4.16 -24.92
C ASP A 129 10.16 4.39 -23.44
N VAL A 130 11.00 5.13 -22.70
CA VAL A 130 10.79 5.45 -21.29
C VAL A 130 10.27 6.88 -21.15
N THR A 131 9.24 7.06 -20.30
CA THR A 131 8.71 8.40 -19.99
C THR A 131 9.80 9.32 -19.43
N ALA A 132 9.68 10.65 -19.59
CA ALA A 132 10.62 11.66 -19.07
C ALA A 132 10.69 11.78 -17.52
N LYS A 133 10.41 10.68 -16.81
CA LYS A 133 10.55 10.49 -15.36
C LYS A 133 12.01 10.13 -15.07
N GLY A 134 12.60 10.76 -14.04
CA GLY A 134 14.04 10.71 -13.77
C GLY A 134 14.78 11.93 -14.33
N GLY A 135 15.67 12.53 -13.52
CA GLY A 135 16.27 13.84 -13.80
C GLY A 135 17.59 13.82 -14.57
N ASP A 136 18.27 12.68 -14.63
CA ASP A 136 19.58 12.52 -15.26
C ASP A 136 19.45 11.53 -16.42
N VAL A 137 19.74 11.97 -17.65
CA VAL A 137 19.67 11.17 -18.89
C VAL A 137 21.06 10.70 -19.30
N MET A 138 22.11 11.47 -18.98
CA MET A 138 23.49 11.13 -19.33
C MET A 138 24.02 9.91 -18.56
N SER A 139 23.50 9.64 -17.36
CA SER A 139 23.89 8.47 -16.53
C SER A 139 23.07 7.20 -16.82
N ARG A 140 22.18 7.20 -17.81
CA ARG A 140 21.30 6.06 -18.11
C ARG A 140 21.99 5.04 -19.01
N THR A 141 22.29 3.88 -18.46
CA THR A 141 22.75 2.68 -19.18
C THR A 141 21.66 1.61 -19.16
N LEU A 142 21.76 0.59 -20.03
CA LEU A 142 20.83 -0.56 -20.03
C LEU A 142 20.78 -1.27 -18.67
N ASP A 143 21.88 -1.24 -17.91
CA ASP A 143 21.98 -1.84 -16.58
C ASP A 143 21.23 -1.03 -15.51
N ASN A 144 21.18 0.30 -15.63
CA ASN A 144 20.50 1.18 -14.67
C ASN A 144 19.00 1.36 -14.94
N TYR A 145 18.54 1.11 -16.17
CA TYR A 145 17.13 1.21 -16.56
C TYR A 145 16.70 -0.02 -17.36
N PRO A 146 16.54 -1.19 -16.71
CA PRO A 146 16.07 -2.37 -17.38
C PRO A 146 14.63 -2.18 -17.84
N ASN A 147 14.39 -2.41 -19.14
CA ASN A 147 13.05 -2.47 -19.71
C ASN A 147 12.19 -3.47 -18.92
N SER A 148 10.94 -3.12 -18.60
CA SER A 148 10.04 -3.98 -17.83
C SER A 148 9.85 -5.37 -18.46
N ALA A 149 10.04 -5.49 -19.78
CA ALA A 149 9.96 -6.74 -20.53
C ALA A 149 11.20 -7.66 -20.35
N VAL A 150 12.35 -7.13 -19.94
CA VAL A 150 13.59 -7.91 -19.73
C VAL A 150 13.63 -8.50 -18.31
N LYS A 151 13.00 -7.82 -17.34
CA LYS A 151 12.91 -8.28 -15.95
C LYS A 151 12.15 -9.61 -15.80
N GLU A 152 11.18 -9.89 -16.67
CA GLU A 152 10.46 -11.17 -16.71
C GLU A 152 11.31 -12.34 -17.24
N LYS A 153 12.29 -12.09 -18.10
CA LYS A 153 13.17 -13.14 -18.62
C LYS A 153 14.36 -13.44 -17.72
N SER A 154 14.85 -12.48 -16.94
CA SER A 154 16.00 -12.67 -16.07
C SER A 154 15.68 -13.36 -14.73
N MET A 155 14.40 -13.39 -14.32
CA MET A 155 13.95 -14.13 -13.13
C MET A 155 13.83 -15.65 -13.36
N ALA A 156 14.00 -16.13 -14.60
CA ALA A 156 13.97 -17.57 -14.90
C ALA A 156 15.34 -18.26 -14.71
N ASN A 157 16.44 -17.51 -14.60
CA ASN A 157 17.78 -18.06 -14.37
C ASN A 157 18.45 -17.33 -13.20
N GLY A 158 18.48 -17.98 -12.04
CA GLY A 158 19.06 -17.45 -10.82
C GLY A 158 20.56 -17.23 -10.93
N HIS A 159 20.98 -15.98 -10.81
CA HIS A 159 22.28 -15.59 -10.27
C HIS A 159 22.15 -14.24 -9.57
N SER A 160 22.48 -14.24 -8.29
CA SER A 160 22.48 -13.07 -7.41
C SER A 160 23.71 -12.21 -7.68
N SER A 161 23.53 -10.89 -7.71
CA SER A 161 24.61 -9.94 -7.42
C SER A 161 24.01 -8.73 -6.74
N ASP A 162 24.47 -8.48 -5.52
CA ASP A 162 24.14 -7.36 -4.66
C ASP A 162 24.54 -6.02 -5.28
N ASN A 163 23.67 -5.03 -5.14
CA ASN A 163 24.07 -3.64 -4.91
C ASN A 163 22.89 -2.86 -4.32
N GLU A 164 23.10 -2.35 -3.12
CA GLU A 164 22.25 -1.39 -2.43
C GLU A 164 22.27 -0.04 -3.16
N ASP A 165 21.11 0.57 -3.40
CA ASP A 165 21.02 2.01 -3.23
C ASP A 165 19.60 2.52 -2.97
N THR A 166 19.53 3.51 -2.08
CA THR A 166 18.33 4.01 -1.42
C THR A 166 17.57 5.03 -2.27
N ALA A 167 16.28 4.80 -2.53
CA ALA A 167 15.41 5.78 -3.20
C ALA A 167 14.04 5.92 -2.52
N LYS A 168 13.70 7.18 -2.25
CA LYS A 168 12.59 7.69 -1.43
C LYS A 168 11.20 7.31 -1.93
N ASP A 169 10.37 6.92 -0.96
CA ASP A 169 8.93 6.68 -1.07
C ASP A 169 8.14 7.91 -1.52
N HIS A 170 7.24 7.67 -2.48
CA HIS A 170 6.03 8.45 -2.67
C HIS A 170 4.91 7.46 -3.01
N HIS A 171 4.05 7.15 -2.03
CA HIS A 171 2.85 6.35 -2.25
C HIS A 171 1.65 7.26 -2.59
N ASP A 172 0.94 6.83 -3.62
CA ASP A 172 -0.33 7.33 -4.12
C ASP A 172 -1.39 6.33 -3.64
N ASP A 173 -2.28 6.75 -2.74
CA ASP A 173 -3.36 5.93 -2.21
C ASP A 173 -4.56 5.98 -3.16
N GLY A 174 -4.71 4.91 -3.95
CA GLY A 174 -5.88 4.63 -4.77
C GLY A 174 -6.37 3.20 -4.53
N GLU A 175 -7.45 3.08 -3.79
CA GLU A 175 -8.18 1.85 -3.44
C GLU A 175 -8.72 1.11 -4.69
N PRO A 176 -8.44 -0.20 -4.90
CA PRO A 176 -9.19 -1.02 -5.83
C PRO A 176 -10.12 -1.99 -5.10
N GLY A 177 -11.35 -2.07 -5.63
CA GLY A 177 -12.50 -2.72 -5.03
C GLY A 177 -12.42 -4.25 -4.88
N SER A 178 -13.12 -4.70 -3.85
CA SER A 178 -13.45 -6.08 -3.52
C SER A 178 -14.24 -6.78 -4.63
N VAL A 179 -13.74 -7.93 -5.07
CA VAL A 179 -14.46 -8.91 -5.89
C VAL A 179 -14.67 -10.18 -5.06
N ARG A 180 -15.90 -10.42 -4.59
CA ARG A 180 -16.38 -11.77 -4.31
C ARG A 180 -17.74 -11.97 -4.97
N SER A 181 -17.74 -12.85 -5.96
CA SER A 181 -18.95 -13.35 -6.62
C SER A 181 -19.48 -14.60 -5.91
N THR A 182 -20.81 -14.70 -5.96
CA THR A 182 -21.69 -15.85 -5.71
C THR A 182 -22.12 -16.10 -4.25
N ARG A 183 -23.39 -15.81 -3.93
CA ARG A 183 -24.50 -16.80 -3.86
C ARG A 183 -25.70 -16.24 -3.06
N GLY A 184 -26.88 -16.18 -3.67
CA GLY A 184 -28.18 -16.11 -2.97
C GLY A 184 -29.03 -14.85 -3.18
N LEU A 185 -30.09 -14.98 -3.99
CA LEU A 185 -31.12 -13.96 -4.24
C LEU A 185 -31.88 -13.56 -2.96
N ARG A 186 -31.95 -12.26 -2.68
CA ARG A 186 -33.15 -11.59 -2.13
C ARG A 186 -33.29 -10.21 -2.78
N GLN A 187 -34.39 -10.02 -3.52
CA GLN A 187 -34.78 -8.74 -4.12
C GLN A 187 -35.01 -7.69 -3.02
N ALA A 188 -34.21 -6.62 -3.03
CA ALA A 188 -34.55 -5.39 -2.31
C ALA A 188 -35.71 -4.67 -3.04
N PRO A 189 -36.68 -4.07 -2.32
CA PRO A 189 -37.76 -3.32 -2.95
C PRO A 189 -37.22 -2.06 -3.66
N PRO A 190 -37.79 -1.67 -4.81
CA PRO A 190 -37.28 -0.54 -5.61
C PRO A 190 -37.35 0.78 -4.83
N GLN A 191 -36.24 1.50 -4.81
CA GLN A 191 -36.17 2.86 -4.27
C GLN A 191 -37.14 3.79 -5.03
N ARG A 192 -37.89 4.58 -4.27
CA ARG A 192 -38.83 5.58 -4.77
C ARG A 192 -38.05 6.66 -5.53
N VAL A 193 -38.10 6.61 -6.86
CA VAL A 193 -37.58 7.70 -7.71
C VAL A 193 -38.52 8.89 -7.56
N LEU A 194 -38.00 10.01 -7.07
CA LEU A 194 -38.72 11.27 -7.02
C LEU A 194 -38.92 11.75 -8.47
N PHE A 195 -40.17 11.91 -8.88
CA PHE A 195 -40.55 12.35 -10.23
C PHE A 195 -39.92 13.73 -10.51
N GLN A 196 -38.98 13.79 -11.45
CA GLN A 196 -38.35 15.02 -11.92
C GLN A 196 -38.85 15.25 -13.36
N PRO A 197 -39.64 16.31 -13.64
CA PRO A 197 -40.09 16.56 -15.00
C PRO A 197 -38.91 17.02 -15.87
N ASP A 198 -38.79 16.42 -17.06
CA ASP A 198 -37.76 16.69 -18.06
C ASP A 198 -37.70 18.17 -18.46
N THR A 199 -36.61 18.86 -18.09
CA THR A 199 -36.27 20.18 -18.64
C THR A 199 -35.28 20.02 -19.78
N SER A 200 -35.74 19.48 -20.91
CA SER A 200 -35.00 19.59 -22.17
C SER A 200 -35.16 21.01 -22.73
N ALA A 201 -34.05 21.70 -22.97
CA ALA A 201 -34.03 23.00 -23.63
C ALA A 201 -34.65 22.92 -25.05
N PRO A 202 -35.58 23.81 -25.45
CA PRO A 202 -36.09 23.80 -26.81
C PRO A 202 -35.06 24.36 -27.79
N ARG A 203 -34.88 23.59 -28.87
CA ARG A 203 -34.17 23.94 -30.12
C ARG A 203 -34.49 25.36 -30.58
N GLN A 204 -33.44 26.15 -30.84
CA GLN A 204 -33.52 27.34 -31.66
C GLN A 204 -33.88 26.97 -33.10
N THR A 205 -35.01 27.46 -33.59
CA THR A 205 -35.35 27.47 -35.02
C THR A 205 -35.00 28.83 -35.62
N ARG A 206 -34.07 28.80 -36.57
CA ARG A 206 -33.64 29.89 -37.44
C ARG A 206 -34.79 30.32 -38.36
N ASN A 207 -35.21 31.57 -38.31
CA ASN A 207 -35.93 32.23 -39.41
C ASN A 207 -35.39 33.65 -39.63
N GLN A 208 -34.89 33.87 -40.85
CA GLN A 208 -34.60 35.18 -41.44
C GLN A 208 -35.90 35.83 -41.91
N GLY A 209 -35.95 37.16 -41.92
CA GLY A 209 -36.91 37.93 -42.72
C GLY A 209 -37.34 39.23 -42.07
N GLN A 210 -36.84 40.35 -42.62
CA GLN A 210 -37.32 41.72 -42.40
C GLN A 210 -38.85 41.81 -42.52
N HIS A 211 -39.50 42.72 -41.79
CA HIS A 211 -40.38 43.74 -42.39
C HIS A 211 -40.75 44.82 -41.37
N THR A 212 -40.56 46.06 -41.83
CA THR A 212 -41.12 47.30 -41.30
C THR A 212 -42.64 47.30 -41.38
N SER A 213 -43.31 48.07 -40.51
CA SER A 213 -44.46 48.95 -40.82
C SER A 213 -45.67 48.83 -39.89
N GLN A 214 -46.01 50.00 -39.32
CA GLN A 214 -47.32 50.67 -39.36
C GLN A 214 -48.42 50.33 -38.33
N THR A 215 -48.80 51.43 -37.68
CA THR A 215 -50.07 51.78 -37.04
C THR A 215 -51.33 51.26 -37.75
N PRO A 216 -52.40 50.95 -37.01
CA PRO A 216 -53.76 51.01 -37.55
C PRO A 216 -54.48 52.29 -37.07
N ALA A 217 -54.86 53.11 -38.05
CA ALA A 217 -55.80 54.21 -37.90
C ALA A 217 -57.24 53.69 -37.76
N SER A 218 -58.04 54.52 -37.10
CA SER A 218 -59.50 54.49 -36.88
C SER A 218 -60.37 54.34 -38.13
N PRO A 219 -61.67 54.03 -37.93
CA PRO A 219 -62.72 54.81 -38.58
C PRO A 219 -63.86 55.22 -37.63
N SER A 220 -64.31 56.48 -37.77
CA SER A 220 -65.54 57.04 -37.16
C SER A 220 -66.81 56.60 -37.93
N PRO A 221 -68.01 56.79 -37.35
CA PRO A 221 -68.82 57.91 -37.86
C PRO A 221 -69.69 58.69 -36.82
N ALA A 222 -69.73 60.01 -37.04
CA ALA A 222 -70.83 60.99 -36.91
C ALA A 222 -71.82 60.95 -35.71
N TYR A 223 -71.92 62.03 -34.92
CA TYR A 223 -72.86 63.17 -35.08
C TYR A 223 -72.86 64.11 -33.86
N ALA A 224 -72.93 65.42 -34.17
CA ALA A 224 -73.56 66.53 -33.44
C ALA A 224 -73.01 67.04 -32.08
N ASN A 225 -72.36 68.21 -32.17
CA ASN A 225 -72.46 69.42 -31.32
C ASN A 225 -73.11 69.29 -29.93
N THR A 226 -72.34 69.63 -28.90
CA THR A 226 -72.47 70.89 -28.13
C THR A 226 -71.46 70.87 -26.98
N THR A 227 -70.47 71.75 -27.02
CA THR A 227 -69.68 72.11 -25.83
C THR A 227 -70.43 73.19 -25.07
N PRO A 228 -70.34 73.19 -23.73
CA PRO A 228 -69.80 74.39 -23.11
C PRO A 228 -68.70 74.07 -22.10
N MET A 229 -67.51 74.57 -22.43
CA MET A 229 -66.59 75.30 -21.55
C MET A 229 -66.72 75.08 -20.04
N THR A 230 -66.01 74.08 -19.49
CA THR A 230 -65.51 74.09 -18.08
C THR A 230 -64.32 73.12 -17.89
N LEU A 231 -63.38 73.04 -18.83
CA LEU A 231 -62.18 72.20 -18.65
C LEU A 231 -60.90 72.90 -19.11
N ALA A 232 -60.66 74.08 -18.57
CA ALA A 232 -59.31 74.66 -18.53
C ALA A 232 -58.67 74.21 -17.21
N THR A 233 -57.54 73.51 -17.30
CA THR A 233 -56.69 73.00 -16.19
C THR A 233 -56.95 71.57 -15.71
N TYR A 234 -56.95 70.58 -16.62
CA TYR A 234 -56.62 69.20 -16.24
C TYR A 234 -55.47 68.69 -17.11
N GLU A 235 -54.25 68.71 -16.58
CA GLU A 235 -53.10 68.03 -17.17
C GLU A 235 -53.13 66.58 -16.64
N PRO A 236 -53.39 65.57 -17.49
CA PRO A 236 -53.46 64.19 -17.02
C PRO A 236 -52.09 63.77 -16.48
N GLN A 237 -52.04 63.45 -15.18
CA GLN A 237 -50.85 62.88 -14.55
C GLN A 237 -50.35 61.67 -15.35
N GLN A 238 -49.12 61.76 -15.85
CA GLN A 238 -48.46 60.66 -16.53
C GLN A 238 -48.38 59.47 -15.56
N LEU A 239 -49.06 58.38 -15.90
CA LEU A 239 -48.97 57.13 -15.14
C LEU A 239 -47.52 56.65 -15.20
N LEU A 240 -46.81 56.70 -14.07
CA LEU A 240 -45.47 56.14 -13.95
C LEU A 240 -45.53 54.66 -14.37
N PRO A 241 -44.68 54.21 -15.33
CA PRO A 241 -44.65 52.81 -15.70
C PRO A 241 -44.25 51.98 -14.48
N LEU A 242 -45.13 51.08 -14.05
CA LEU A 242 -44.83 50.09 -13.03
C LEU A 242 -43.64 49.26 -13.52
N THR A 243 -42.49 49.43 -12.86
CA THR A 243 -41.32 48.58 -13.10
C THR A 243 -41.62 47.21 -12.50
N LEU A 244 -42.17 46.31 -13.29
CA LEU A 244 -42.38 44.93 -12.90
C LEU A 244 -41.00 44.29 -12.69
N LYS A 245 -40.57 44.20 -11.43
CA LYS A 245 -39.37 43.43 -11.09
C LYS A 245 -39.63 41.98 -11.47
N PRO A 246 -38.80 41.37 -12.33
CA PRO A 246 -39.00 39.99 -12.73
C PRO A 246 -38.95 39.11 -11.47
N VAL A 247 -40.02 38.34 -11.25
CA VAL A 247 -40.08 37.38 -10.15
C VAL A 247 -39.03 36.32 -10.43
N THR A 248 -38.00 36.26 -9.59
CA THR A 248 -37.02 35.19 -9.65
C THR A 248 -37.74 33.92 -9.21
N THR A 249 -37.75 32.93 -10.09
CA THR A 249 -38.29 31.59 -9.82
C THR A 249 -37.17 30.58 -10.03
N PRO A 250 -37.26 29.37 -9.43
CA PRO A 250 -36.24 28.34 -9.62
C PRO A 250 -35.97 27.98 -11.08
N ALA A 251 -36.98 28.18 -11.96
CA ALA A 251 -36.85 27.98 -13.40
C ALA A 251 -36.11 29.13 -14.12
N ASN A 252 -36.23 30.37 -13.63
CA ASN A 252 -35.62 31.55 -14.26
C ASN A 252 -34.19 31.83 -13.73
N ASN A 253 -33.87 31.43 -12.50
CA ASN A 253 -32.53 31.63 -11.92
C ASN A 253 -32.16 30.54 -10.90
N ALA A 254 -31.82 29.35 -11.38
CA ALA A 254 -31.47 28.20 -10.53
C ALA A 254 -30.24 28.45 -9.63
N GLU A 255 -29.24 29.21 -10.11
CA GLU A 255 -28.03 29.53 -9.33
C GLU A 255 -28.36 30.40 -8.11
N TYR A 256 -29.28 31.37 -8.23
CA TYR A 256 -29.73 32.18 -7.10
C TYR A 256 -30.30 31.31 -5.97
N TYR A 257 -31.13 30.31 -6.29
CA TYR A 257 -31.70 29.41 -5.30
C TYR A 257 -30.67 28.44 -4.72
N ARG A 258 -29.69 28.00 -5.52
CA ARG A 258 -28.57 27.17 -5.03
C ARG A 258 -27.71 27.92 -4.03
N LEU A 259 -27.38 29.18 -4.34
CA LEU A 259 -26.59 30.05 -3.46
C LEU A 259 -27.37 30.43 -2.19
N LYS A 260 -28.67 30.72 -2.33
CA LYS A 260 -29.56 31.02 -1.21
C LYS A 260 -29.70 29.83 -0.26
N ARG A 261 -29.85 28.61 -0.79
CA ARG A 261 -29.87 27.38 0.02
C ARG A 261 -28.55 27.18 0.78
N LYS A 262 -27.41 27.43 0.11
CA LYS A 262 -26.08 27.38 0.77
C LYS A 262 -25.98 28.41 1.89
N GLN A 263 -26.46 29.64 1.68
CA GLN A 263 -26.50 30.67 2.73
C GLN A 263 -27.43 30.29 3.89
N GLU A 264 -28.60 29.73 3.61
CA GLU A 264 -29.53 29.27 4.65
C GLU A 264 -28.93 28.12 5.47
N GLN A 265 -28.24 27.18 4.83
CA GLN A 265 -27.49 26.11 5.51
C GLN A 265 -26.35 26.68 6.36
N GLU A 266 -25.58 27.64 5.84
CA GLU A 266 -24.53 28.33 6.61
C GLU A 266 -25.12 29.17 7.75
N ALA A 267 -26.32 29.74 7.59
CA ALA A 267 -27.02 30.49 8.62
C ALA A 267 -27.58 29.55 9.71
N GLN A 268 -28.06 28.37 9.33
CA GLN A 268 -28.54 27.32 10.23
C GLN A 268 -27.39 26.54 10.90
N ALA A 269 -26.16 26.63 10.39
CA ALA A 269 -25.01 26.01 11.02
C ALA A 269 -24.78 26.57 12.44
N SER A 270 -24.56 25.65 13.38
CA SER A 270 -24.31 25.95 14.79
C SER A 270 -23.17 26.97 14.94
N GLN A 271 -23.22 27.83 15.97
CA GLN A 271 -22.17 28.82 16.21
C GLN A 271 -20.77 28.18 16.35
N VAL A 272 -20.69 26.94 16.85
CA VAL A 272 -19.44 26.16 16.92
C VAL A 272 -18.90 25.83 15.52
N ALA A 273 -19.76 25.46 14.57
CA ALA A 273 -19.38 25.18 13.18
C ALA A 273 -18.96 26.46 12.43
N LYS A 274 -19.57 27.61 12.77
CA LYS A 274 -19.17 28.93 12.23
C LYS A 274 -17.82 29.40 12.77
N LYS A 275 -17.54 29.17 14.05
CA LYS A 275 -16.28 29.58 14.72
C LYS A 275 -15.07 28.77 14.23
N HIS A 276 -15.28 27.50 13.89
CA HIS A 276 -14.24 26.59 13.39
C HIS A 276 -14.34 26.38 11.87
N ARG A 277 -14.84 27.38 11.14
CA ARG A 277 -14.99 27.31 9.68
C ARG A 277 -13.60 27.17 9.03
N GLY A 278 -13.32 26.02 8.45
CA GLY A 278 -12.01 25.68 7.86
C GLY A 278 -11.09 24.86 8.78
N LEU A 279 -11.47 24.66 10.05
CA LEU A 279 -10.81 23.72 10.95
C LEU A 279 -11.69 22.47 11.01
N MET A 280 -11.20 21.33 10.53
CA MET A 280 -11.93 20.06 10.63
C MET A 280 -12.02 19.67 12.10
N LEU A 281 -13.23 19.53 12.63
CA LEU A 281 -13.43 19.05 14.00
C LEU A 281 -13.31 17.52 14.02
N PRO A 282 -12.91 16.92 15.17
CA PRO A 282 -13.01 15.47 15.36
C PRO A 282 -14.42 14.98 15.00
N GLY A 283 -14.51 13.97 14.12
CA GLY A 283 -15.77 13.43 13.61
C GLY A 283 -16.31 14.05 12.32
N THR A 284 -15.70 15.10 11.75
CA THR A 284 -16.13 15.69 10.45
C THR A 284 -15.40 15.10 9.24
N GLY A 285 -14.95 13.85 9.31
CA GLY A 285 -14.15 13.19 8.27
C GLY A 285 -12.64 13.13 8.55
N PHE A 286 -12.22 13.37 9.79
CA PHE A 286 -10.87 13.02 10.22
C PHE A 286 -10.75 11.49 10.16
N ILE A 287 -10.01 10.96 9.18
CA ILE A 287 -9.57 9.58 9.26
C ILE A 287 -8.71 9.51 10.51
N GLY A 288 -9.02 8.58 11.42
CA GLY A 288 -8.31 8.48 12.68
C GLY A 288 -6.81 8.18 12.49
N PRO A 289 -6.10 7.86 13.58
CA PRO A 289 -4.76 7.30 13.45
C PRO A 289 -4.78 6.11 12.48
N ASN A 290 -3.65 5.90 11.79
CA ASN A 290 -3.46 4.79 10.87
C ASN A 290 -3.88 3.46 11.56
N ILE A 291 -4.49 2.56 10.80
CA ILE A 291 -5.02 1.29 11.32
C ILE A 291 -3.98 0.49 12.08
N TYR A 292 -2.71 0.54 11.68
CA TYR A 292 -1.60 -0.12 12.39
C TYR A 292 -1.39 0.46 13.79
N VAL A 293 -1.33 1.79 13.90
CA VAL A 293 -1.15 2.49 15.19
C VAL A 293 -2.37 2.27 16.07
N ARG A 294 -3.58 2.29 15.49
CA ARG A 294 -4.81 1.99 16.23
C ARG A 294 -4.80 0.56 16.76
N ALA A 295 -4.46 -0.43 15.93
CA ALA A 295 -4.40 -1.83 16.34
C ALA A 295 -3.34 -2.06 17.42
N GLN A 296 -2.17 -1.44 17.30
CA GLN A 296 -1.12 -1.50 18.31
C GLN A 296 -1.60 -0.96 19.67
N LEU A 297 -2.14 0.27 19.69
CA LEU A 297 -2.62 0.89 20.93
C LEU A 297 -3.82 0.15 21.53
N ALA A 298 -4.69 -0.40 20.67
CA ALA A 298 -5.82 -1.23 21.07
C ALA A 298 -5.34 -2.51 21.77
N LEU A 299 -4.32 -3.20 21.23
CA LEU A 299 -3.72 -4.37 21.86
C LEU A 299 -3.03 -4.01 23.20
N GLN A 300 -2.35 -2.87 23.27
CA GLN A 300 -1.71 -2.38 24.50
C GLN A 300 -2.71 -1.91 25.56
N SER A 301 -3.95 -1.60 25.18
CA SER A 301 -4.98 -1.11 26.11
C SER A 301 -5.50 -2.17 27.08
N GLY A 302 -5.40 -3.46 26.71
CA GLY A 302 -5.94 -4.58 27.48
C GLY A 302 -7.47 -4.65 27.53
N LEU A 303 -8.19 -3.81 26.75
CA LEU A 303 -9.64 -3.87 26.65
C LEU A 303 -10.06 -4.98 25.69
N PRO A 304 -10.93 -5.93 26.10
CA PRO A 304 -11.21 -7.13 25.31
C PRO A 304 -11.81 -6.81 23.93
N ASP A 305 -12.71 -5.82 23.86
CA ASP A 305 -13.37 -5.41 22.61
C ASP A 305 -12.39 -4.76 21.62
N GLU A 306 -11.44 -3.97 22.13
CA GLU A 306 -10.42 -3.31 21.29
C GLU A 306 -9.32 -4.30 20.89
N GLU A 307 -8.96 -5.25 21.75
CA GLU A 307 -8.05 -6.35 21.40
C GLU A 307 -8.63 -7.22 20.28
N GLU A 308 -9.91 -7.59 20.36
CA GLU A 308 -10.57 -8.36 19.29
C GLU A 308 -10.55 -7.59 17.96
N TYR A 309 -10.87 -6.28 18.00
CA TYR A 309 -10.72 -5.42 16.84
C TYR A 309 -9.28 -5.42 16.30
N ALA A 310 -8.29 -5.24 17.17
CA ALA A 310 -6.89 -5.16 16.79
C ALA A 310 -6.41 -6.46 16.12
N LEU A 311 -6.63 -7.59 16.78
CA LEU A 311 -6.17 -8.91 16.34
C LEU A 311 -6.81 -9.32 15.02
N HIS A 312 -8.12 -9.10 14.87
CA HIS A 312 -8.81 -9.36 13.60
C HIS A 312 -8.19 -8.58 12.41
N HIS A 313 -7.75 -7.34 12.63
CA HIS A 313 -7.08 -6.57 11.57
C HIS A 313 -5.62 -6.99 11.38
N LEU A 314 -4.88 -7.27 12.46
CA LEU A 314 -3.50 -7.73 12.40
C LEU A 314 -3.38 -9.09 11.69
N VAL A 315 -4.32 -10.01 11.88
CA VAL A 315 -4.37 -11.30 11.16
C VAL A 315 -4.52 -11.06 9.66
N LYS A 316 -5.41 -10.17 9.23
CA LYS A 316 -5.59 -9.85 7.80
C LYS A 316 -4.36 -9.20 7.21
N ILE A 317 -3.78 -8.22 7.91
CA ILE A 317 -2.59 -7.50 7.48
C ILE A 317 -1.40 -8.45 7.36
N SER A 318 -1.15 -9.28 8.37
CA SER A 318 -0.03 -10.24 8.36
C SER A 318 -0.21 -11.33 7.30
N HIS A 319 -1.44 -11.70 6.96
CA HIS A 319 -1.71 -12.64 5.87
C HIS A 319 -1.55 -12.01 4.48
N GLU A 320 -2.13 -10.83 4.25
CA GLU A 320 -2.15 -10.19 2.92
C GLU A 320 -0.85 -9.46 2.58
N ARG A 321 -0.14 -8.93 3.59
CA ARG A 321 1.04 -8.08 3.44
C ARG A 321 2.20 -8.49 4.37
N GLY A 322 2.25 -9.75 4.78
CA GLY A 322 3.30 -10.26 5.67
C GLY A 322 4.71 -10.13 5.12
N ASP A 323 4.86 -10.04 3.80
CA ASP A 323 6.13 -9.83 3.09
C ASP A 323 6.76 -8.44 3.35
N LYS A 324 5.94 -7.45 3.70
CA LYS A 324 6.38 -6.05 3.93
C LYS A 324 6.15 -5.57 5.34
N TYR A 325 5.31 -6.26 6.09
CA TYR A 325 4.93 -5.86 7.43
C TYR A 325 6.05 -6.26 8.41
N ARG A 326 6.78 -5.27 8.92
CA ARG A 326 7.96 -5.50 9.77
C ARG A 326 7.75 -5.07 11.21
N PHE A 327 8.24 -5.84 12.18
CA PHE A 327 8.16 -5.48 13.61
C PHE A 327 8.94 -4.20 13.94
N ASP A 328 10.08 -3.98 13.29
CA ASP A 328 10.93 -2.79 13.46
C ASP A 328 10.20 -1.47 13.13
N GLN A 329 9.20 -1.50 12.24
CA GLN A 329 8.41 -0.31 11.90
C GLN A 329 7.40 0.08 13.00
N PHE A 330 7.06 -0.84 13.90
CA PHE A 330 6.00 -0.69 14.90
C PHE A 330 6.53 -1.08 16.29
N ALA A 331 7.29 -0.17 16.89
CA ALA A 331 7.87 -0.37 18.23
C ALA A 331 6.79 -0.71 19.27
N GLY A 332 6.94 -1.81 20.00
CA GLY A 332 5.98 -2.24 21.02
C GLY A 332 4.91 -3.22 20.54
N LEU A 333 4.84 -3.52 19.23
CA LEU A 333 3.86 -4.49 18.69
C LEU A 333 4.25 -5.93 19.04
N ALA A 334 5.52 -6.29 18.88
CA ALA A 334 6.01 -7.63 19.16
C ALA A 334 5.82 -7.97 20.64
N GLU A 335 6.20 -7.07 21.54
CA GLU A 335 6.04 -7.22 22.98
C GLU A 335 4.56 -7.33 23.37
N ALA A 336 3.69 -6.51 22.76
CA ALA A 336 2.24 -6.59 23.02
C ALA A 336 1.64 -7.95 22.60
N LEU A 337 2.06 -8.50 21.45
CA LEU A 337 1.64 -9.83 21.00
C LEU A 337 2.17 -10.94 21.91
N VAL A 338 3.44 -10.88 22.32
CA VAL A 338 4.04 -11.86 23.26
C VAL A 338 3.35 -11.80 24.62
N ASN A 339 3.08 -10.60 25.13
CA ASN A 339 2.33 -10.43 26.39
C ASN A 339 0.93 -11.02 26.28
N LYS A 340 0.29 -10.90 25.11
CA LYS A 340 -1.02 -11.53 24.87
C LYS A 340 -0.91 -13.05 24.90
N LEU A 341 0.13 -13.60 24.30
CA LEU A 341 0.38 -15.05 24.28
C LEU A 341 0.63 -15.64 25.67
N LEU A 342 1.38 -14.94 26.53
CA LEU A 342 1.65 -15.38 27.90
C LEU A 342 0.40 -15.51 28.78
N GLN A 343 -0.69 -14.80 28.44
CA GLN A 343 -1.99 -14.92 29.11
C GLN A 343 -2.64 -16.30 28.93
N VAL A 344 -2.12 -17.18 28.05
CA VAL A 344 -2.61 -18.56 27.95
C VAL A 344 -2.54 -19.28 29.30
N THR A 345 -1.55 -18.94 30.13
CA THR A 345 -1.34 -19.60 31.42
C THR A 345 -2.51 -19.36 32.39
N SER A 346 -3.11 -18.16 32.38
CA SER A 346 -4.22 -17.82 33.29
C SER A 346 -5.53 -18.53 32.94
N LEU A 347 -5.63 -19.12 31.74
CA LEU A 347 -6.79 -19.92 31.34
C LEU A 347 -6.74 -21.35 31.92
N PHE A 348 -5.54 -21.88 32.22
CA PHE A 348 -5.34 -23.26 32.68
C PHE A 348 -4.79 -23.36 34.10
N TYR A 349 -4.18 -22.31 34.62
CA TYR A 349 -3.61 -22.25 35.96
C TYR A 349 -4.02 -20.95 36.64
N ASP A 350 -4.11 -20.96 37.98
CA ASP A 350 -4.27 -19.73 38.79
C ASP A 350 -2.94 -18.96 38.88
N LEU A 351 -2.47 -18.50 37.73
CA LEU A 351 -1.18 -17.86 37.54
C LEU A 351 -1.25 -16.74 36.51
N GLU A 352 -1.00 -15.53 36.97
CA GLU A 352 -0.74 -14.36 36.13
C GLU A 352 0.75 -14.01 36.22
N TRP A 353 1.40 -13.94 35.07
CA TRP A 353 2.82 -13.61 34.96
C TRP A 353 3.04 -12.10 35.06
N ASN A 354 3.94 -11.69 35.95
CA ASN A 354 4.44 -10.33 36.02
C ASN A 354 5.78 -10.25 35.30
N ILE A 355 5.87 -9.36 34.32
CA ILE A 355 7.10 -9.18 33.54
C ILE A 355 8.02 -8.23 34.31
N SER A 356 9.18 -8.74 34.75
CA SER A 356 10.22 -7.92 35.40
C SER A 356 11.35 -7.64 34.43
N TYR A 357 11.78 -6.38 34.40
CA TYR A 357 12.98 -5.92 33.69
C TYR A 357 14.19 -5.74 34.63
N ASP A 358 14.01 -6.09 35.90
CA ASP A 358 15.05 -6.07 36.94
C ASP A 358 15.35 -7.52 37.36
N GLU A 359 16.53 -7.78 37.96
CA GLU A 359 16.98 -9.11 38.44
C GLU A 359 16.12 -9.71 39.58
N SER A 360 14.96 -9.12 39.89
CA SER A 360 14.06 -9.62 40.92
C SER A 360 13.36 -10.92 40.49
N SER A 361 13.83 -12.06 40.98
CA SER A 361 13.17 -13.35 40.78
C SER A 361 12.12 -13.60 41.87
N GLY A 362 10.85 -13.44 41.49
CA GLY A 362 9.67 -13.86 42.26
C GLY A 362 9.05 -15.14 41.69
N PRO A 363 8.14 -15.79 42.45
CA PRO A 363 7.49 -17.04 42.01
C PRO A 363 6.58 -16.85 40.78
N ARG A 364 6.05 -15.64 40.59
CA ARG A 364 5.16 -15.27 39.47
C ARG A 364 5.81 -14.27 38.50
N THR A 365 7.14 -14.15 38.50
CA THR A 365 7.85 -13.21 37.63
C THR A 365 8.59 -13.92 36.49
N LEU A 366 8.52 -13.32 35.32
CA LEU A 366 9.29 -13.69 34.13
C LEU A 366 10.37 -12.63 33.88
N ASP A 367 11.58 -13.08 33.59
CA ASP A 367 12.71 -12.18 33.25
C ASP A 367 12.65 -11.83 31.76
N ALA A 368 12.40 -10.55 31.47
CA ALA A 368 12.31 -10.04 30.11
C ALA A 368 13.67 -9.88 29.41
N ILE A 369 14.78 -9.86 30.15
CA ILE A 369 16.12 -9.53 29.65
C ILE A 369 16.94 -10.78 29.36
N ASN A 370 17.01 -11.71 30.32
CA ASN A 370 17.85 -12.91 30.18
C ASN A 370 17.05 -14.20 29.93
N GLY A 371 15.72 -14.14 30.04
CA GLY A 371 14.86 -15.32 30.04
C GLY A 371 14.80 -16.00 31.40
N THR A 372 13.80 -16.87 31.61
CA THR A 372 13.51 -17.42 32.94
C THR A 372 14.05 -18.86 33.06
N PRO A 373 15.17 -19.10 33.79
CA PRO A 373 15.77 -20.45 33.86
C PRO A 373 14.88 -21.45 34.62
N ASP A 374 14.23 -21.05 35.71
CA ASP A 374 13.39 -21.92 36.54
C ASP A 374 11.93 -22.03 36.07
N LEU A 375 11.67 -21.74 34.79
CA LEU A 375 10.32 -21.54 34.26
C LEU A 375 9.42 -22.77 34.42
N LEU A 376 9.90 -23.97 34.08
CA LEU A 376 9.10 -25.19 34.22
C LEU A 376 8.80 -25.52 35.67
N GLN A 377 9.73 -25.27 36.60
CA GLN A 377 9.48 -25.46 38.03
C GLN A 377 8.39 -24.50 38.53
N LYS A 378 8.44 -23.23 38.11
CA LYS A 378 7.39 -22.25 38.42
C LYS A 378 6.03 -22.68 37.86
N LEU A 379 5.99 -23.18 36.62
CA LEU A 379 4.76 -23.67 35.98
C LEU A 379 4.19 -24.90 36.72
N GLN A 380 5.03 -25.86 37.08
CA GLN A 380 4.61 -27.06 37.83
C GLN A 380 4.12 -26.75 39.24
N SER A 381 4.62 -25.68 39.86
CA SER A 381 4.15 -25.21 41.18
C SER A 381 2.78 -24.53 41.15
N ALA A 382 2.29 -24.18 39.95
CA ALA A 382 1.03 -23.47 39.79
C ALA A 382 -0.17 -24.39 40.03
N VAL A 383 -1.25 -23.82 40.58
CA VAL A 383 -2.48 -24.58 40.84
C VAL A 383 -3.26 -24.72 39.53
N PRO A 384 -3.50 -25.94 39.02
CA PRO A 384 -4.28 -26.14 37.80
C PRO A 384 -5.75 -25.80 38.04
N LEU A 385 -6.36 -25.13 37.07
CA LEU A 385 -7.79 -24.85 37.03
C LEU A 385 -8.56 -26.07 36.51
N ASP A 386 -9.77 -26.28 37.03
CA ASP A 386 -10.66 -27.35 36.57
C ASP A 386 -11.23 -27.03 35.18
N THR A 387 -10.47 -27.43 34.17
CA THR A 387 -10.79 -27.27 32.74
C THR A 387 -11.24 -28.59 32.10
N ALA A 388 -11.41 -29.65 32.91
CA ALA A 388 -11.75 -30.98 32.43
C ALA A 388 -13.21 -31.10 31.97
N HIS A 389 -14.08 -30.19 32.40
CA HIS A 389 -15.47 -30.18 32.01
C HIS A 389 -15.63 -29.54 30.62
N SER A 390 -15.95 -30.38 29.63
CA SER A 390 -16.20 -30.09 28.20
C SER A 390 -17.11 -28.88 27.86
N VAL A 391 -17.67 -28.16 28.83
CA VAL A 391 -18.48 -26.96 28.62
C VAL A 391 -17.58 -25.73 28.75
N GLU A 392 -16.99 -25.33 27.64
CA GLU A 392 -16.24 -24.07 27.56
C GLU A 392 -17.17 -22.87 27.75
N THR A 393 -16.81 -21.97 28.66
CA THR A 393 -17.53 -20.71 28.83
C THR A 393 -17.31 -19.78 27.63
N THR A 394 -18.20 -18.81 27.45
CA THR A 394 -18.06 -17.78 26.41
C THR A 394 -16.79 -16.97 26.60
N GLU A 395 -16.45 -16.64 27.84
CA GLU A 395 -15.28 -15.84 28.21
C GLU A 395 -13.99 -16.61 27.92
N PHE A 396 -13.95 -17.91 28.24
CA PHE A 396 -12.81 -18.78 27.95
C PHE A 396 -12.55 -18.85 26.45
N ARG A 397 -13.60 -19.11 25.65
CA ARG A 397 -13.46 -19.22 24.19
C ARG A 397 -13.01 -17.91 23.54
N GLN A 398 -13.57 -16.78 23.97
CA GLN A 398 -13.18 -15.46 23.46
C GLN A 398 -11.74 -15.12 23.85
N ALA A 399 -11.34 -15.39 25.09
CA ALA A 399 -9.97 -15.17 25.56
C ALA A 399 -8.96 -16.03 24.79
N LEU A 400 -9.24 -17.34 24.66
CA LEU A 400 -8.40 -18.25 23.89
C LEU A 400 -8.36 -17.87 22.41
N GLY A 401 -9.48 -17.45 21.82
CA GLY A 401 -9.54 -16.96 20.44
C GLY A 401 -8.63 -15.74 20.20
N ARG A 402 -8.60 -14.78 21.12
CA ARG A 402 -7.66 -13.65 21.03
C ARG A 402 -6.20 -14.10 21.13
N ILE A 403 -5.91 -15.09 21.97
CA ILE A 403 -4.56 -15.65 22.11
C ILE A 403 -4.14 -16.41 20.85
N THR A 404 -5.03 -17.23 20.27
CA THR A 404 -4.75 -17.97 19.04
C THR A 404 -4.55 -17.04 17.85
N GLU A 405 -5.33 -15.97 17.73
CA GLU A 405 -5.12 -14.92 16.72
C GLU A 405 -3.76 -14.24 16.89
N ALA A 406 -3.35 -13.90 18.12
CA ALA A 406 -2.03 -13.33 18.38
C ALA A 406 -0.91 -14.30 17.96
N GLY A 407 -1.06 -15.59 18.26
CA GLY A 407 -0.12 -16.64 17.84
C GLY A 407 -0.01 -16.76 16.32
N LEU A 408 -1.15 -16.72 15.63
CA LEU A 408 -1.21 -16.73 14.17
C LEU A 408 -0.52 -15.51 13.55
N VAL A 409 -0.70 -14.31 14.13
CA VAL A 409 -0.01 -13.09 13.69
C VAL A 409 1.50 -13.27 13.80
N ILE A 410 2.02 -13.70 14.96
CA ILE A 410 3.47 -13.92 15.11
C ILE A 410 3.97 -14.96 14.11
N ARG A 411 3.27 -16.10 14.00
CA ARG A 411 3.63 -17.18 13.08
C ARG A 411 3.73 -16.67 11.63
N ASN A 412 2.77 -15.86 11.18
CA ASN A 412 2.79 -15.31 9.82
C ASN A 412 3.91 -14.28 9.64
N MET A 413 4.13 -13.43 10.64
CA MET A 413 5.14 -12.37 10.59
C MET A 413 6.57 -12.91 10.54
N VAL A 414 6.84 -14.00 11.26
CA VAL A 414 8.16 -14.64 11.35
C VAL A 414 8.55 -15.38 10.06
N MET A 415 7.63 -15.55 9.11
CA MET A 415 7.97 -16.05 7.76
C MET A 415 8.94 -15.11 7.03
N LEU A 416 8.95 -13.83 7.39
CA LEU A 416 9.94 -12.86 6.94
C LEU A 416 11.19 -12.95 7.83
N ASP A 417 12.37 -13.08 7.23
CA ASP A 417 13.61 -13.34 7.96
C ASP A 417 14.01 -12.19 8.90
N GLU A 418 13.80 -10.96 8.48
CA GLU A 418 14.08 -9.76 9.29
C GLU A 418 13.21 -9.72 10.55
N ASN A 419 11.95 -10.17 10.45
CA ASN A 419 11.06 -10.29 11.60
C ASN A 419 11.48 -11.43 12.53
N ALA A 420 11.92 -12.55 11.95
CA ALA A 420 12.45 -13.67 12.70
C ALA A 420 13.68 -13.25 13.52
N GLN A 421 14.62 -12.53 12.90
CA GLN A 421 15.81 -12.03 13.58
C GLN A 421 15.49 -10.97 14.64
N TYR A 422 14.49 -10.12 14.40
CA TYR A 422 14.04 -9.13 15.37
C TYR A 422 13.44 -9.80 16.61
N ILE A 423 12.48 -10.70 16.41
CA ILE A 423 11.72 -11.29 17.52
C ILE A 423 12.52 -12.36 18.28
N ALA A 424 13.50 -13.01 17.65
CA ALA A 424 14.41 -13.93 18.31
C ALA A 424 15.21 -13.27 19.46
N LYS A 425 15.38 -11.95 19.43
CA LYS A 425 16.03 -11.18 20.50
C LYS A 425 15.17 -11.02 21.76
N LEU A 426 13.88 -11.38 21.71
CA LEU A 426 12.96 -11.28 22.85
C LEU A 426 12.91 -12.62 23.60
N PRO A 427 13.53 -12.74 24.80
CA PRO A 427 13.52 -13.98 25.58
C PRO A 427 12.12 -14.42 26.01
N LEU A 428 11.20 -13.48 26.21
CA LEU A 428 9.82 -13.77 26.59
C LEU A 428 9.08 -14.66 25.59
N LEU A 429 9.42 -14.61 24.30
CA LEU A 429 8.81 -15.47 23.29
C LEU A 429 9.29 -16.93 23.46
N ARG A 430 10.56 -17.12 23.81
CA ARG A 430 11.13 -18.42 24.14
C ARG A 430 10.52 -19.00 25.41
N ASP A 431 10.33 -18.18 26.44
CA ASP A 431 9.59 -18.56 27.66
C ASP A 431 8.16 -19.00 27.30
N TYR A 432 7.47 -18.24 26.44
CA TYR A 432 6.14 -18.62 25.94
C TYR A 432 6.13 -19.99 25.25
N PHE A 433 7.11 -20.29 24.39
CA PHE A 433 7.20 -21.60 23.74
C PHE A 433 7.33 -22.74 24.75
N CYS A 434 8.17 -22.56 25.76
CA CYS A 434 8.34 -23.54 26.83
C CYS A 434 7.04 -23.71 27.63
N ILE A 435 6.30 -22.63 27.91
CA ILE A 435 5.01 -22.68 28.60
C ILE A 435 3.99 -23.45 27.77
N VAL A 436 3.70 -23.01 26.53
CA VAL A 436 2.57 -23.51 25.74
C VAL A 436 2.71 -24.98 25.37
N LEU A 437 3.93 -25.45 25.15
CA LEU A 437 4.23 -26.85 24.80
C LEU A 437 4.20 -27.79 26.03
N ASN A 438 4.33 -27.25 27.25
CA ASN A 438 4.27 -28.00 28.50
C ASN A 438 2.95 -27.81 29.28
N LEU A 439 1.95 -27.13 28.71
CA LEU A 439 0.60 -27.08 29.27
C LEU A 439 -0.05 -28.47 29.28
N GLN A 440 -1.02 -28.66 30.19
CA GLN A 440 -1.79 -29.90 30.24
C GLN A 440 -2.49 -30.16 28.88
N PRO A 441 -2.52 -31.43 28.40
CA PRO A 441 -3.13 -31.75 27.12
C PRO A 441 -4.61 -31.33 27.07
N HIS A 442 -4.94 -30.38 26.20
CA HIS A 442 -6.31 -29.91 26.00
C HIS A 442 -6.59 -29.71 24.50
N PRO A 443 -7.73 -30.19 23.95
CA PRO A 443 -8.04 -30.10 22.52
C PRO A 443 -8.00 -28.66 21.97
N ALA A 444 -8.44 -27.68 22.77
CA ALA A 444 -8.45 -26.28 22.36
C ALA A 444 -7.04 -25.65 22.24
N LEU A 445 -6.00 -26.27 22.83
CA LEU A 445 -4.62 -25.80 22.73
C LEU A 445 -3.89 -26.30 21.48
N VAL A 446 -4.44 -27.30 20.78
CA VAL A 446 -3.75 -27.97 19.67
C VAL A 446 -3.34 -26.96 18.60
N GLU A 447 -4.25 -26.10 18.16
CA GLU A 447 -3.96 -25.08 17.14
C GLU A 447 -2.85 -24.11 17.58
N LEU A 448 -2.91 -23.62 18.82
CA LEU A 448 -1.91 -22.72 19.37
C LEU A 448 -0.52 -23.38 19.47
N GLN A 449 -0.47 -24.65 19.87
CA GLN A 449 0.76 -25.44 19.96
C GLN A 449 1.37 -25.67 18.57
N TYR A 450 0.55 -25.90 17.55
CA TYR A 450 1.03 -25.97 16.16
C TYR A 450 1.63 -24.64 15.69
N TYR A 451 0.96 -23.50 15.97
CA TYR A 451 1.54 -22.19 15.66
C TYR A 451 2.87 -21.96 16.38
N ALA A 452 2.98 -22.39 17.64
CA ALA A 452 4.24 -22.32 18.38
C ALA A 452 5.34 -23.15 17.71
N LEU A 453 5.09 -24.42 17.37
CA LEU A 453 6.07 -25.28 16.71
C LEU A 453 6.52 -24.74 15.35
N GLU A 454 5.59 -24.27 14.52
CA GLU A 454 5.93 -23.67 13.23
C GLU A 454 6.72 -22.37 13.38
N THR A 455 6.42 -21.58 14.42
CA THR A 455 7.19 -20.37 14.72
C THR A 455 8.61 -20.74 15.18
N ILE A 456 8.76 -21.73 16.06
CA ILE A 456 10.06 -22.22 16.52
C ILE A 456 10.88 -22.72 15.33
N GLU A 457 10.28 -23.50 14.41
CA GLU A 457 10.94 -24.02 13.20
C GLU A 457 11.59 -22.91 12.35
N GLN A 458 11.00 -21.71 12.36
CA GLN A 458 11.54 -20.55 11.64
C GLN A 458 12.53 -19.72 12.46
N LEU A 459 12.43 -19.75 13.80
CA LEU A 459 13.34 -19.02 14.68
C LEU A 459 14.62 -19.79 15.00
N THR A 460 14.64 -21.12 14.82
CA THR A 460 15.80 -21.97 15.17
C THR A 460 17.10 -21.53 14.49
N LYS A 461 17.05 -20.99 13.27
CA LYS A 461 18.23 -20.42 12.58
C LYS A 461 18.86 -19.22 13.30
N HIS A 462 18.09 -18.50 14.11
CA HIS A 462 18.54 -17.31 14.84
C HIS A 462 18.80 -17.59 16.31
N TYR A 463 18.42 -18.79 16.79
CA TYR A 463 18.61 -19.16 18.18
C TYR A 463 19.94 -19.85 18.42
N ASP A 464 20.57 -19.44 19.52
CA ASP A 464 21.69 -20.14 20.10
C ASP A 464 21.20 -21.03 21.24
N LEU A 465 21.02 -22.32 20.95
CA LEU A 465 20.51 -23.31 21.90
C LEU A 465 21.61 -24.28 22.30
N ASP A 466 21.85 -24.39 23.60
CA ASP A 466 22.71 -25.39 24.21
C ASP A 466 21.93 -26.67 24.56
N ALA A 467 22.64 -27.77 24.84
CA ALA A 467 22.03 -29.04 25.22
C ALA A 467 21.23 -28.99 26.54
N THR A 468 21.57 -28.05 27.43
CA THR A 468 20.86 -27.83 28.71
C THR A 468 19.75 -26.80 28.61
N ASP A 469 19.45 -26.33 27.41
CA ASP A 469 18.47 -25.29 27.20
C ASP A 469 17.03 -25.83 27.30
N LEU A 470 16.18 -25.11 28.02
CA LEU A 470 14.78 -25.46 28.25
C LEU A 470 13.97 -25.64 26.96
N LEU A 471 14.26 -24.82 25.94
CA LEU A 471 13.55 -24.91 24.67
C LEU A 471 13.94 -26.20 23.92
N TYR A 472 15.21 -26.57 24.00
CA TYR A 472 15.71 -27.80 23.40
C TYR A 472 15.11 -29.03 24.09
N GLU A 473 15.13 -29.07 25.42
CA GLU A 473 14.48 -30.12 26.21
C GLU A 473 12.98 -30.23 25.87
N THR A 474 12.29 -29.09 25.78
CA THR A 474 10.87 -29.06 25.43
C THR A 474 10.59 -29.61 24.01
N LEU A 475 11.45 -29.31 23.03
CA LEU A 475 11.32 -29.84 21.67
C LEU A 475 11.55 -31.36 21.62
N LEU A 476 12.52 -31.87 22.37
CA LEU A 476 12.76 -33.31 22.49
C LEU A 476 11.54 -34.01 23.10
N ALA A 477 10.91 -33.44 24.13
CA ALA A 477 9.69 -33.98 24.73
C ALA A 477 8.52 -34.05 23.73
N GLN A 478 8.44 -33.16 22.72
CA GLN A 478 7.39 -33.24 21.69
C GLN A 478 7.55 -34.46 20.77
N LEU A 479 8.76 -35.03 20.63
CA LEU A 479 9.00 -36.24 19.83
C LEU A 479 8.43 -37.51 20.48
N GLU A 480 8.08 -37.46 21.76
CA GLU A 480 7.38 -38.56 22.45
C GLU A 480 5.88 -38.58 22.15
N SER A 481 5.35 -37.54 21.50
CA SER A 481 3.93 -37.47 21.16
C SER A 481 3.55 -38.48 20.08
N ASN A 482 2.26 -38.86 20.04
CA ASN A 482 1.70 -39.73 19.01
C ASN A 482 1.18 -38.94 17.78
N ASP A 483 1.39 -37.63 17.75
CA ASP A 483 0.88 -36.77 16.70
C ASP A 483 1.95 -36.55 15.62
N ARG A 484 1.68 -37.10 14.43
CA ARG A 484 2.55 -36.99 13.26
C ARG A 484 3.00 -35.56 12.99
N GLY A 485 2.10 -34.59 13.06
CA GLY A 485 2.44 -33.20 12.74
C GLY A 485 3.46 -32.64 13.73
N ARG A 486 3.28 -32.91 15.04
CA ARG A 486 4.22 -32.49 16.08
C ARG A 486 5.59 -33.13 15.91
N ILE A 487 5.64 -34.44 15.65
CA ILE A 487 6.90 -35.16 15.44
C ILE A 487 7.67 -34.56 14.27
N VAL A 488 7.01 -34.41 13.11
CA VAL A 488 7.65 -33.90 11.88
C VAL A 488 8.18 -32.47 12.09
N THR A 489 7.36 -31.57 12.63
CA THR A 489 7.77 -30.17 12.84
C THR A 489 8.88 -30.06 13.89
N SER A 490 8.83 -30.85 14.96
CA SER A 490 9.88 -30.85 15.99
C SER A 490 11.20 -31.41 15.46
N LEU A 491 11.17 -32.51 14.68
CA LEU A 491 12.36 -33.04 14.02
C LEU A 491 13.01 -32.01 13.10
N ARG A 492 12.22 -31.30 12.29
CA ARG A 492 12.73 -30.22 11.42
C ARG A 492 13.31 -29.07 12.20
N ALA A 493 12.62 -28.62 13.25
CA ALA A 493 13.10 -27.54 14.10
C ALA A 493 14.46 -27.90 14.71
N ILE A 494 14.60 -29.12 15.25
CA ILE A 494 15.84 -29.61 15.85
C ILE A 494 16.94 -29.78 14.78
N ALA A 495 16.64 -30.36 13.63
CA ALA A 495 17.61 -30.54 12.55
C ALA A 495 18.19 -29.19 12.08
N ARG A 496 17.36 -28.15 12.00
CA ARG A 496 17.80 -26.79 11.61
C ARG A 496 18.76 -26.15 12.61
N LEU A 497 18.65 -26.45 13.90
CA LEU A 497 19.59 -25.94 14.91
C LEU A 497 21.04 -26.33 14.59
N GLY A 498 21.25 -27.55 14.09
CA GLY A 498 22.58 -28.02 13.72
C GLY A 498 23.07 -27.52 12.37
N MET A 499 22.22 -26.97 11.51
CA MET A 499 22.60 -26.55 10.15
C MET A 499 23.23 -25.14 10.09
N THR A 500 22.90 -24.24 11.02
CA THR A 500 23.14 -22.79 10.84
C THR A 500 24.48 -22.28 11.41
N TYR A 501 25.11 -22.99 12.35
CA TYR A 501 26.33 -22.51 13.01
C TYR A 501 27.56 -23.34 12.62
N GLU A 502 28.69 -22.66 12.38
CA GLU A 502 29.97 -23.29 11.97
C GLU A 502 30.58 -24.17 13.09
N GLU A 503 30.30 -23.85 14.34
CA GLU A 503 30.52 -24.74 15.47
C GLU A 503 29.34 -25.70 15.51
N ASN A 504 29.58 -27.00 15.29
CA ASN A 504 28.56 -28.04 15.40
C ASN A 504 27.84 -27.89 16.75
N LYS A 505 26.67 -27.23 16.79
CA LYS A 505 25.81 -27.24 17.96
C LYS A 505 25.40 -28.67 18.15
N ARG A 506 26.02 -29.27 19.15
CA ARG A 506 26.00 -30.70 19.28
C ARG A 506 24.59 -31.05 19.70
N LEU A 507 23.90 -31.83 18.88
CA LEU A 507 22.65 -32.50 19.27
C LEU A 507 22.98 -33.54 20.35
N GLU A 508 23.47 -33.07 21.48
CA GLU A 508 23.85 -33.82 22.66
C GLU A 508 22.60 -34.10 23.50
N LEU A 509 22.66 -35.16 24.31
CA LEU A 509 21.59 -35.53 25.25
C LEU A 509 20.26 -35.90 24.58
N VAL A 510 20.25 -36.27 23.30
CA VAL A 510 19.06 -36.86 22.67
C VAL A 510 18.75 -38.20 23.36
N PRO A 511 17.53 -38.40 23.91
CA PRO A 511 17.13 -39.67 24.49
C PRO A 511 17.28 -40.83 23.51
N LEU A 512 17.90 -41.92 23.97
CA LEU A 512 18.14 -43.10 23.13
C LEU A 512 16.84 -43.70 22.58
N GLU A 513 15.75 -43.61 23.34
CA GLU A 513 14.41 -44.05 22.91
C GLU A 513 13.92 -43.36 21.64
N ILE A 514 14.30 -42.09 21.43
CA ILE A 514 13.95 -41.35 20.22
C ILE A 514 14.77 -41.87 19.06
N VAL A 515 16.08 -42.06 19.25
CA VAL A 515 17.00 -42.58 18.23
C VAL A 515 16.55 -43.97 17.76
N GLN A 516 16.11 -44.83 18.69
CA GLN A 516 15.59 -46.17 18.39
C GLN A 516 14.27 -46.16 17.59
N LYS A 517 13.45 -45.12 17.71
CA LYS A 517 12.19 -44.98 16.94
C LYS A 517 12.42 -44.48 15.52
N LEU A 518 13.54 -43.82 15.23
CA LEU A 518 13.80 -43.23 13.91
C LEU A 518 13.78 -44.27 12.76
N PRO A 519 14.41 -45.45 12.87
CA PRO A 519 14.33 -46.48 11.83
C PRO A 519 12.90 -46.92 11.56
N ASP A 520 12.10 -47.12 12.61
CA ASP A 520 10.68 -47.51 12.49
C ASP A 520 9.87 -46.43 11.75
N TRP A 521 10.09 -45.16 12.08
CA TRP A 521 9.45 -44.03 11.39
C TRP A 521 9.89 -43.93 9.92
N MET A 522 11.15 -44.25 9.60
CA MET A 522 11.65 -44.25 8.22
C MET A 522 11.08 -45.39 7.37
N MET A 523 10.69 -46.51 7.97
CA MET A 523 10.05 -47.63 7.27
C MET A 523 8.60 -47.32 6.85
N LEU A 524 7.96 -46.30 7.44
CA LEU A 524 6.61 -45.91 7.09
C LEU A 524 6.57 -45.28 5.67
N PRO A 525 5.49 -45.49 4.91
CA PRO A 525 5.31 -44.90 3.58
C PRO A 525 4.89 -43.42 3.64
N ASP A 526 5.53 -42.64 4.52
CA ASP A 526 5.34 -41.19 4.66
C ASP A 526 6.63 -40.48 4.25
N GLU A 527 6.60 -39.81 3.09
CA GLU A 527 7.79 -39.16 2.53
C GLU A 527 8.27 -37.99 3.39
N GLU A 528 7.34 -37.28 4.01
CA GLU A 528 7.65 -36.09 4.79
C GLU A 528 8.30 -36.46 6.12
N LEU A 529 7.75 -37.47 6.81
CA LEU A 529 8.33 -38.00 8.03
C LEU A 529 9.70 -38.64 7.77
N ARG A 530 9.82 -39.42 6.70
CA ARG A 530 11.09 -40.02 6.30
C ARG A 530 12.15 -38.96 5.99
N SER A 531 11.79 -37.89 5.27
CA SER A 531 12.69 -36.77 5.03
C SER A 531 13.14 -36.12 6.33
N ALA A 532 12.21 -35.80 7.24
CA ALA A 532 12.54 -35.18 8.52
C ALA A 532 13.45 -36.06 9.39
N CYS A 533 13.22 -37.39 9.41
CA CYS A 533 14.10 -38.33 10.09
C CYS A 533 15.50 -38.38 9.48
N LEU A 534 15.59 -38.37 8.14
CA LEU A 534 16.89 -38.36 7.44
C LEU A 534 17.66 -37.07 7.68
N ASP A 535 16.99 -35.91 7.63
CA ASP A 535 17.59 -34.60 7.90
C ASP A 535 18.12 -34.54 9.34
N PHE A 536 17.33 -35.04 10.30
CA PHE A 536 17.76 -35.15 11.69
C PHE A 536 18.96 -36.10 11.83
N LEU A 537 18.91 -37.30 11.26
CA LEU A 537 20.01 -38.27 11.34
C LEU A 537 21.29 -37.76 10.68
N PHE A 538 21.17 -37.07 9.55
CA PHE A 538 22.31 -36.43 8.88
C PHE A 538 23.00 -35.44 9.83
N GLN A 539 22.20 -34.62 10.52
CA GLN A 539 22.75 -33.67 11.48
C GLN A 539 23.27 -34.35 12.76
N TYR A 540 22.56 -35.36 13.27
CA TYR A 540 22.92 -36.08 14.49
C TYR A 540 24.24 -36.84 14.33
N THR A 541 24.46 -37.47 13.17
CA THR A 541 25.66 -38.25 12.84
C THR A 541 26.85 -37.41 12.40
N SER A 542 26.68 -36.09 12.23
CA SER A 542 27.79 -35.17 11.99
C SER A 542 28.74 -35.05 13.20
N ILE A 543 28.31 -35.52 14.38
CA ILE A 543 29.06 -35.48 15.64
C ILE A 543 29.55 -36.90 15.96
N ALA A 544 30.86 -37.05 16.17
CA ALA A 544 31.48 -38.36 16.40
C ALA A 544 30.95 -39.07 17.65
N ASP A 545 30.74 -38.34 18.75
CA ASP A 545 30.24 -38.88 20.03
C ASP A 545 28.83 -39.51 19.88
N ASN A 546 27.99 -38.89 19.05
CA ASN A 546 26.66 -39.38 18.73
C ASN A 546 26.70 -40.66 17.87
N VAL A 547 27.69 -40.77 16.98
CA VAL A 547 27.92 -41.98 16.16
C VAL A 547 28.38 -43.14 17.04
N GLU A 548 29.24 -42.90 18.02
CA GLU A 548 29.65 -43.93 19.00
C GLU A 548 28.44 -44.44 19.79
N THR A 549 27.58 -43.53 20.24
CA THR A 549 26.33 -43.88 20.94
C THR A 549 25.40 -44.73 20.06
N LEU A 550 25.25 -44.38 18.77
CA LEU A 550 24.44 -45.14 17.82
C LEU A 550 25.03 -46.54 17.53
N ALA A 551 26.35 -46.65 17.41
CA ALA A 551 27.03 -47.91 17.18
C ALA A 551 26.91 -48.87 18.37
N LEU A 552 27.06 -48.34 19.59
CA LEU A 552 26.88 -49.10 20.82
C LEU A 552 25.45 -49.64 20.95
N ASP A 553 24.42 -48.85 20.60
CA ASP A 553 23.03 -49.31 20.64
C ASP A 553 22.72 -50.37 19.57
N ALA A 554 23.24 -50.18 18.35
CA ALA A 554 23.09 -51.15 17.26
C ALA A 554 23.71 -52.51 17.61
N ASP A 555 24.85 -52.53 18.29
CA ASP A 555 25.48 -53.76 18.76
C ASP A 555 24.66 -54.44 19.88
N VAL A 556 23.98 -53.68 20.73
CA VAL A 556 23.11 -54.19 21.80
C VAL A 556 21.79 -54.77 21.26
N GLN A 557 21.19 -54.20 20.21
CA GLN A 557 19.96 -54.75 19.61
C GLN A 557 20.19 -56.01 18.77
N ASN A 558 21.43 -56.28 18.36
CA ASN A 558 21.82 -57.49 17.63
C ASN A 558 22.23 -58.66 18.55
N LEU A 559 22.23 -58.47 19.87
CA LEU A 559 22.46 -59.48 20.91
C LEU A 559 21.13 -59.99 21.48
#